data_AF-A0A968JHB6-F1
#
_entry.id   AF-A0A968JHB6-F1
#
_cell.length_a   1.000
_cell.length_b   1.000
_cell.length_c   1.000
_cell.angle_alpha   90.00
_cell.angle_beta   90.00
_cell.angle_gamma   90.00
#
_symmetry.space_group_name_H-M   'P 1'
#
loop_
_entity.id
_entity.type
_entity.pdbx_description
1 polymer ?
#
loop_
_entity_poly.entity_id
_entity_poly.type
_entity_poly.pdbx_seq_one_letter_code
_entity_poly.pdbx_strand_id
1 'polypeptide(L)'
;MEKADIILNDSAMAHFDQVRLDLNLILLEVVYNGKENTINHRNFQRVEFIEGNKKRLFIPANRFLYNGTALNGFVEQIGQGETPIVVLVNYFVDIKPPTPTANITGGAVVDTWIKEKRIYLFKDSQLTPIRNKKELNAFYSRQGKKLETYLKQQKPNIKDPEELYQTGATFRKIGAIRCAVILRQ
;
A
#
# COMPACT_ATOMS: atom_id res chain seq x y z
N MET A 1 -1.67 15.37 13.32
CA MET A 1 -0.74 15.58 12.19
C MET A 1 0.61 15.02 12.61
N GLU A 2 1.35 14.48 11.66
CA GLU A 2 2.58 13.72 11.90
C GLU A 2 3.77 14.41 11.25
N LYS A 3 4.99 14.16 11.74
CA LYS A 3 6.21 14.62 11.07
C LYS A 3 6.43 13.80 9.82
N ALA A 4 6.82 14.44 8.72
CA ALA A 4 7.08 13.74 7.47
C ALA A 4 8.13 14.42 6.59
N ASP A 5 8.84 13.59 5.84
CA ASP A 5 9.65 14.03 4.70
C ASP A 5 8.84 13.83 3.43
N ILE A 6 8.66 14.90 2.65
CA ILE A 6 7.94 14.87 1.36
C ILE A 6 8.99 14.95 0.24
N ILE A 7 8.99 13.96 -0.65
CA ILE A 7 9.84 13.95 -1.83
C ILE A 7 9.01 14.49 -3.00
N LEU A 8 9.39 15.66 -3.49
CA LEU A 8 8.74 16.35 -4.60
C LEU A 8 9.12 15.73 -5.95
N ASN A 9 8.37 16.06 -7.00
CA ASN A 9 8.60 15.48 -8.33
C ASN A 9 9.91 15.92 -8.99
N ASP A 10 10.43 17.08 -8.62
CA ASP A 10 11.77 17.58 -8.97
C ASP A 10 12.89 16.96 -8.10
N SER A 11 12.55 15.95 -7.29
CA SER A 11 13.45 15.26 -6.36
C SER A 11 13.98 16.12 -5.21
N ALA A 12 13.42 17.33 -4.99
CA ALA A 12 13.64 18.06 -3.76
C ALA A 12 12.94 17.35 -2.58
N MET A 13 13.63 17.30 -1.43
CA MET A 13 13.07 16.78 -0.19
C MET A 13 12.72 17.96 0.72
N ALA A 14 11.50 17.97 1.23
CA ALA A 14 11.02 19.00 2.16
C ALA A 14 10.55 18.35 3.47
N HIS A 15 11.02 18.88 4.59
CA HIS A 15 10.67 18.41 5.93
C HIS A 15 9.51 19.22 6.50
N PHE A 16 8.53 18.53 7.09
CA PHE A 16 7.37 19.15 7.72
C PHE A 16 7.08 18.50 9.07
N ASP A 17 6.79 19.33 10.09
CA ASP A 17 6.43 18.85 11.42
C ASP A 17 4.98 18.37 11.52
N GLN A 18 4.12 18.82 10.59
CA GLN A 18 2.69 18.56 10.63
C GLN A 18 2.16 18.29 9.23
N VAL A 19 1.98 17.01 8.93
CA VAL A 19 1.42 16.50 7.67
C VAL A 19 0.24 15.58 7.96
N ARG A 20 -0.76 15.58 7.07
CA ARG A 20 -1.88 14.64 7.04
C ARG A 20 -2.19 14.23 5.59
N LEU A 21 -2.57 12.97 5.40
CA LEU A 21 -3.09 12.48 4.11
C LEU A 21 -4.59 12.79 4.00
N ASP A 22 -4.98 13.44 2.90
CA ASP A 22 -6.38 13.47 2.46
C ASP A 22 -6.58 12.37 1.41
N LEU A 23 -7.17 11.26 1.86
CA LEU A 23 -7.43 10.08 1.02
C LEU A 23 -8.48 10.33 -0.07
N ASN A 24 -9.35 11.33 0.10
CA ASN A 24 -10.43 11.62 -0.84
C ASN A 24 -9.95 12.50 -1.99
N LEU A 25 -9.23 13.58 -1.67
CA LEU A 25 -8.71 14.52 -2.66
C LEU A 25 -7.33 14.11 -3.19
N ILE A 26 -6.72 13.06 -2.63
CA ILE A 26 -5.37 12.60 -2.93
C ILE A 26 -4.37 13.77 -2.85
N LEU A 27 -4.33 14.40 -1.68
CA LEU A 27 -3.43 15.50 -1.38
C LEU A 27 -2.81 15.34 0.01
N LEU A 28 -1.74 16.09 0.25
CA LEU A 28 -1.16 16.26 1.58
C LEU A 28 -1.62 17.59 2.13
N GLU A 29 -2.11 17.60 3.36
CA GLU A 29 -2.30 18.82 4.12
C GLU A 29 -1.06 19.02 5.00
N VAL A 30 -0.46 20.20 4.92
CA VAL A 30 0.78 20.53 5.64
C VAL A 30 0.62 21.85 6.37
N VAL A 31 1.23 21.99 7.54
CA VAL A 31 1.37 23.29 8.20
C VAL A 31 2.75 23.85 7.92
N TYR A 32 2.80 25.04 7.33
CA TYR A 32 4.02 25.75 6.99
C TYR A 32 3.87 27.22 7.37
N ASN A 33 4.85 27.76 8.11
CA ASN A 33 4.81 29.12 8.66
C ASN A 33 3.50 29.44 9.41
N GLY A 34 2.99 28.48 10.19
CA GLY A 34 1.75 28.63 10.96
C GLY A 34 0.47 28.65 10.14
N LYS A 35 0.52 28.34 8.83
CA LYS A 35 -0.65 28.28 7.95
C LYS A 35 -0.84 26.87 7.40
N GLU A 36 -2.10 26.45 7.28
CA GLU A 36 -2.49 25.24 6.57
C GLU A 36 -2.33 25.46 5.06
N ASN A 37 -1.65 24.52 4.41
CA ASN A 37 -1.43 24.48 2.97
C ASN A 37 -1.74 23.07 2.46
N THR A 38 -1.94 22.94 1.15
CA THR A 38 -2.14 21.64 0.52
C THR A 38 -1.13 21.40 -0.60
N ILE A 39 -0.70 20.15 -0.74
CA ILE A 39 0.18 19.69 -1.81
C ILE A 39 -0.53 18.59 -2.59
N ASN A 40 -0.84 18.86 -3.86
CA ASN A 40 -1.52 17.90 -4.74
C ASN A 40 -0.60 16.72 -5.09
N HIS A 41 -1.14 15.49 -5.26
CA HIS A 41 -0.38 14.31 -5.68
C HIS A 41 0.43 14.47 -6.97
N ARG A 42 0.06 15.42 -7.83
CA ARG A 42 0.82 15.77 -9.04
C ARG A 42 2.14 16.49 -8.75
N ASN A 43 2.39 16.90 -7.51
CA ASN A 43 3.57 17.67 -7.12
C ASN A 43 4.56 16.87 -6.27
N PHE A 44 4.20 15.65 -5.83
CA PHE A 44 5.09 14.81 -5.04
C PHE A 44 5.14 13.36 -5.51
N GLN A 45 6.26 12.71 -5.20
CA GLN A 45 6.52 11.31 -5.50
C GLN A 45 6.05 10.39 -4.38
N ARG A 46 6.44 10.71 -3.16
CA ARG A 46 6.14 9.93 -1.97
C ARG A 46 6.26 10.81 -0.72
N VAL A 47 5.67 10.35 0.37
CA VAL A 47 5.80 10.95 1.70
C VAL A 47 6.21 9.87 2.69
N GLU A 48 7.20 10.19 3.51
CA GLU A 48 7.73 9.32 4.56
C GLU A 48 7.31 9.89 5.91
N PHE A 49 6.30 9.30 6.54
CA PHE A 49 5.91 9.64 7.91
C PHE A 49 6.89 9.01 8.90
N ILE A 50 7.29 9.79 9.90
CA ILE A 50 8.26 9.40 10.92
C ILE A 50 7.52 9.27 12.26
N GLU A 51 7.37 8.03 12.72
CA GLU A 51 6.74 7.70 14.01
C GLU A 51 7.75 6.99 14.91
N GLY A 52 8.46 7.77 15.74
CA GLY A 52 9.59 7.28 16.52
C GLY A 52 10.70 6.75 15.62
N ASN A 53 11.04 5.46 15.75
CA ASN A 53 12.04 4.79 14.91
C ASN A 53 11.44 4.13 13.65
N LYS A 54 10.13 4.24 13.43
CA LYS A 54 9.45 3.64 12.28
C LYS A 54 9.24 4.70 11.20
N LYS A 55 9.56 4.32 9.96
CA LYS A 55 9.25 5.11 8.77
C LYS A 55 8.13 4.42 8.00
N ARG A 56 7.07 5.16 7.70
CA ARG A 56 5.94 4.69 6.89
C ARG A 56 5.95 5.42 5.56
N LEU A 57 6.11 4.67 4.48
CA LEU A 57 6.25 5.23 3.14
C LEU A 57 4.91 5.18 2.41
N PHE A 58 4.40 6.35 2.01
CA PHE A 58 3.19 6.46 1.22
C PHE A 58 3.44 7.05 -0.15
N ILE A 59 2.76 6.51 -1.15
CA ILE A 59 2.87 6.88 -2.56
C ILE A 59 1.44 7.16 -3.07
N PRO A 60 1.23 8.18 -3.93
CA PRO A 60 -0.05 8.34 -4.61
C PRO A 60 -0.46 7.05 -5.34
N ALA A 61 -1.66 6.55 -5.05
CA ALA A 61 -2.10 5.24 -5.55
C ALA A 61 -2.29 5.24 -7.08
N ASN A 62 -2.56 6.39 -7.68
CA ASN A 62 -2.77 6.54 -9.12
C ASN A 62 -1.53 6.21 -9.97
N ARG A 63 -0.37 6.05 -9.34
CA ARG A 63 0.87 5.54 -9.98
C ARG A 63 0.82 4.03 -10.24
N PHE A 64 -0.15 3.32 -9.67
CA PHE A 64 -0.31 1.90 -9.84
C PHE A 64 -1.59 1.59 -10.63
N LEU A 65 -1.49 0.62 -11.53
CA LEU A 65 -2.62 0.13 -12.32
C LEU A 65 -3.03 -1.26 -11.85
N TYR A 66 -4.32 -1.46 -11.64
CA TYR A 66 -4.93 -2.77 -11.41
C TYR A 66 -6.00 -3.01 -12.48
N ASN A 67 -5.81 -4.05 -13.29
CA ASN A 67 -6.67 -4.37 -14.44
C ASN A 67 -6.88 -3.17 -15.40
N GLY A 68 -5.81 -2.40 -15.66
CA GLY A 68 -5.85 -1.22 -16.54
C GLY A 68 -6.40 0.06 -15.90
N THR A 69 -6.93 -0.02 -14.68
CA THR A 69 -7.48 1.13 -13.96
C THR A 69 -6.50 1.60 -12.89
N ALA A 70 -6.26 2.92 -12.83
CA ALA A 70 -5.45 3.53 -11.77
C ALA A 70 -6.12 3.36 -10.40
N LEU A 71 -5.34 3.03 -9.38
CA LEU A 71 -5.85 2.98 -8.01
C LEU A 71 -6.14 4.40 -7.48
N ASN A 72 -7.09 4.50 -6.55
CA ASN A 72 -7.43 5.75 -5.87
C ASN A 72 -6.77 5.84 -4.47
N GLY A 73 -6.58 7.06 -3.97
CA GLY A 73 -6.04 7.32 -2.63
C GLY A 73 -4.51 7.18 -2.55
N PHE A 74 -4.04 6.53 -1.49
CA PHE A 74 -2.61 6.34 -1.23
C PHE A 74 -2.28 4.86 -1.09
N VAL A 75 -1.03 4.51 -1.38
CA VAL A 75 -0.47 3.19 -1.13
C VAL A 75 0.64 3.33 -0.11
N GLU A 76 0.52 2.62 1.01
CA GLU A 76 1.62 2.39 1.94
C GLU A 76 2.47 1.22 1.43
N GLN A 77 3.77 1.45 1.29
CA GLN A 77 4.73 0.39 1.00
C GLN A 77 5.22 -0.23 2.31
N ILE A 78 5.08 -1.54 2.42
CA ILE A 78 5.46 -2.30 3.61
C ILE A 78 6.85 -2.90 3.42
N GLY A 79 7.70 -2.68 4.42
CA GLY A 79 9.10 -3.07 4.40
C GLY A 79 9.98 -2.19 3.52
N GLN A 80 11.27 -2.16 3.84
CA GLN A 80 12.32 -1.54 3.04
C GLN A 80 13.34 -2.61 2.66
N GLY A 81 13.61 -2.77 1.37
CA GLY A 81 14.59 -3.73 0.87
C GLY A 81 14.33 -4.19 -0.55
N GLU A 82 15.35 -4.81 -1.15
CA GLU A 82 15.25 -5.46 -2.45
C GLU A 82 14.55 -6.83 -2.31
N THR A 83 13.27 -6.83 -1.99
CA THR A 83 12.45 -8.04 -2.21
C THR A 83 11.91 -7.98 -3.63
N PRO A 84 11.91 -9.09 -4.39
CA PRO A 84 11.31 -9.11 -5.72
C PRO A 84 9.77 -8.94 -5.68
N ILE A 85 9.19 -8.99 -4.48
CA ILE A 85 7.76 -8.83 -4.22
C ILE A 85 7.63 -7.74 -3.17
N VAL A 86 6.93 -6.66 -3.51
CA VAL A 86 6.64 -5.55 -2.60
C VAL A 86 5.21 -5.71 -2.10
N VAL A 87 4.99 -5.55 -0.80
CA VAL A 87 3.64 -5.55 -0.22
C VAL A 87 3.15 -4.11 -0.16
N LEU A 88 1.98 -3.87 -0.74
CA LEU A 88 1.36 -2.56 -0.86
C LEU A 88 -0.01 -2.57 -0.17
N VAL A 89 -0.24 -1.61 0.72
CA VAL A 89 -1.55 -1.40 1.35
C VAL A 89 -2.18 -0.14 0.76
N ASN A 90 -3.19 -0.32 -0.09
CA ASN A 90 -3.92 0.80 -0.68
C ASN A 90 -5.02 1.27 0.28
N TYR A 91 -4.93 2.52 0.72
CA TYR A 91 -5.91 3.25 1.51
C TYR A 91 -6.72 4.19 0.61
N PHE A 92 -8.04 4.11 0.65
CA PHE A 92 -8.93 4.96 -0.15
C PHE A 92 -10.26 5.21 0.56
N VAL A 93 -11.03 6.15 0.02
CA VAL A 93 -12.41 6.43 0.44
C VAL A 93 -13.34 5.92 -0.64
N ASP A 94 -14.33 5.12 -0.24
CA ASP A 94 -15.49 4.79 -1.05
C ASP A 94 -16.67 5.68 -0.63
N ILE A 95 -17.41 6.19 -1.60
CA ILE A 95 -18.57 7.06 -1.35
C ILE A 95 -19.80 6.23 -1.64
N LYS A 96 -20.47 5.80 -0.57
CA LYS A 96 -21.71 5.04 -0.68
C LYS A 96 -22.88 6.03 -0.77
N PRO A 97 -23.61 6.06 -1.89
CA PRO A 97 -24.80 6.87 -1.99
C PRO A 97 -25.85 6.35 -0.99
N PRO A 98 -26.67 7.23 -0.44
CA PRO A 98 -27.72 6.84 0.49
C PRO A 98 -28.71 5.90 -0.19
N THR A 99 -29.10 4.84 0.52
CA THR A 99 -30.15 3.92 0.04
C THR A 99 -31.50 4.63 0.18
N PRO A 100 -32.28 4.82 -0.90
CA PRO A 100 -33.61 5.39 -0.80
C PRO A 100 -34.50 4.45 0.01
N THR A 101 -34.89 4.83 1.22
CA THR A 101 -35.99 4.17 1.94
C THR A 101 -37.29 4.81 1.48
N ALA A 102 -38.15 4.02 0.80
CA ALA A 102 -39.41 4.48 0.23
C ALA A 102 -40.40 5.13 1.22
N ASN A 103 -40.13 5.05 2.54
CA ASN A 103 -41.01 5.50 3.61
C ASN A 103 -40.54 6.79 4.33
N ILE A 104 -39.42 7.40 3.95
CA ILE A 104 -38.88 8.60 4.62
C ILE A 104 -38.50 9.66 3.59
N THR A 105 -39.49 10.41 3.10
CA THR A 105 -39.29 11.64 2.34
C THR A 105 -39.27 12.82 3.31
N GLY A 106 -38.08 13.37 3.60
CA GLY A 106 -37.94 14.59 4.40
C GLY A 106 -36.60 14.80 5.12
N GLY A 107 -35.76 13.76 5.22
CA GLY A 107 -34.41 13.89 5.79
C GLY A 107 -33.37 14.31 4.74
N ALA A 108 -32.36 15.08 5.16
CA ALA A 108 -31.20 15.36 4.30
C ALA A 108 -30.54 14.04 3.88
N VAL A 109 -30.47 13.83 2.57
CA VAL A 109 -29.88 12.67 1.92
C VAL A 109 -28.37 12.91 1.89
N VAL A 110 -27.62 12.28 2.78
CA VAL A 110 -26.16 12.51 2.94
C VAL A 110 -25.37 11.28 2.51
N ASP A 111 -24.35 11.50 1.69
CA ASP A 111 -23.41 10.46 1.27
C ASP A 111 -22.61 9.91 2.46
N THR A 112 -22.40 8.60 2.48
CA THR A 112 -21.59 7.96 3.52
C THR A 112 -20.18 7.71 3.01
N TRP A 113 -19.19 8.22 3.74
CA TRP A 113 -17.77 8.11 3.41
C TRP A 113 -17.18 6.91 4.14
N ILE A 114 -16.73 5.91 3.40
CA ILE A 114 -16.22 4.65 3.94
C ILE A 114 -14.73 4.57 3.66
N LYS A 115 -13.90 4.58 4.73
CA LYS A 115 -12.46 4.35 4.59
C LYS A 115 -12.21 2.85 4.41
N GLU A 116 -11.63 2.48 3.28
CA GLU A 116 -11.27 1.11 2.97
C GLU A 116 -9.76 0.94 2.85
N LYS A 117 -9.30 -0.30 3.04
CA LYS A 117 -7.94 -0.71 2.72
C LYS A 117 -7.91 -2.03 1.96
N ARG A 118 -7.02 -2.13 0.99
CA ARG A 118 -6.78 -3.35 0.19
C ARG A 118 -5.30 -3.67 0.17
N ILE A 119 -4.96 -4.95 0.30
CA ILE A 119 -3.58 -5.43 0.27
C ILE A 119 -3.29 -5.98 -1.13
N TYR A 120 -2.16 -5.58 -1.69
CA TYR A 120 -1.63 -6.04 -2.97
C TYR A 120 -0.21 -6.56 -2.81
N LEU A 121 0.13 -7.58 -3.59
CA LEU A 121 1.52 -7.94 -3.90
C LEU A 121 1.88 -7.32 -5.24
N PHE A 122 2.96 -6.55 -5.27
CA PHE A 122 3.49 -5.92 -6.47
C PHE A 122 4.78 -6.63 -6.89
N LYS A 123 4.75 -7.19 -8.10
CA LYS A 123 5.89 -7.90 -8.71
C LYS A 123 5.85 -7.71 -10.22
N ASP A 124 6.99 -7.45 -10.84
CA ASP A 124 7.14 -7.32 -12.30
C ASP A 124 6.10 -6.36 -12.92
N SER A 125 5.88 -5.21 -12.26
CA SER A 125 4.88 -4.19 -12.65
C SER A 125 3.41 -4.64 -12.58
N GLN A 126 3.11 -5.79 -11.97
CA GLN A 126 1.76 -6.31 -11.80
C GLN A 126 1.31 -6.26 -10.34
N LEU A 127 0.08 -5.78 -10.12
CA LEU A 127 -0.60 -5.85 -8.83
C LEU A 127 -1.47 -7.10 -8.73
N THR A 128 -1.24 -7.90 -7.70
CA THR A 128 -2.11 -9.02 -7.33
C THR A 128 -2.81 -8.72 -6.00
N PRO A 129 -4.15 -8.59 -5.96
CA PRO A 129 -4.87 -8.37 -4.71
C PRO A 129 -4.82 -9.64 -3.84
N ILE A 130 -4.70 -9.45 -2.53
CA ILE A 130 -4.73 -10.53 -1.55
C ILE A 130 -5.89 -10.29 -0.58
N ARG A 131 -6.98 -11.01 -0.79
CA ARG A 131 -8.21 -10.97 0.02
C ARG A 131 -8.35 -12.20 0.90
N ASN A 132 -7.77 -13.32 0.46
CA ASN A 132 -7.89 -14.61 1.11
C ASN A 132 -6.60 -15.45 0.95
N LYS A 133 -6.50 -16.52 1.74
CA LYS A 133 -5.36 -17.45 1.68
C LYS A 133 -5.23 -18.16 0.34
N LYS A 134 -6.33 -18.37 -0.38
CA LYS A 134 -6.32 -19.04 -1.69
C LYS A 134 -5.58 -18.19 -2.73
N GLU A 135 -5.85 -16.89 -2.77
CA GLU A 135 -5.14 -15.94 -3.64
C GLU A 135 -3.65 -15.85 -3.31
N LEU A 136 -3.31 -15.78 -2.02
CA LEU A 136 -1.91 -15.81 -1.56
C LEU A 136 -1.18 -17.08 -2.01
N ASN A 137 -1.80 -18.24 -1.77
CA ASN A 137 -1.24 -19.53 -2.19
C ASN A 137 -1.12 -19.63 -3.71
N ALA A 138 -2.11 -19.13 -4.46
CA ALA A 138 -2.07 -19.14 -5.93
C ALA A 138 -0.97 -18.25 -6.50
N PHE A 139 -0.70 -17.10 -5.87
CA PHE A 139 0.40 -16.22 -6.26
C PHE A 139 1.76 -16.92 -6.07
N TYR A 140 1.95 -17.52 -4.89
CA TYR A 140 3.23 -18.13 -4.52
C TYR A 140 3.45 -19.53 -5.09
N SER A 141 2.40 -20.32 -5.35
CA SER A 141 2.53 -21.65 -5.97
C SER A 141 3.12 -21.57 -7.38
N ARG A 142 2.81 -20.49 -8.12
CA ARG A 142 3.42 -20.17 -9.42
C ARG A 142 4.93 -19.93 -9.33
N GLN A 143 5.45 -19.63 -8.13
CA GLN A 143 6.87 -19.39 -7.88
C GLN A 143 7.62 -20.67 -7.46
N GLY A 144 6.92 -21.74 -7.07
CA GLY A 144 7.49 -23.08 -6.85
C GLY A 144 6.94 -23.85 -5.64
N LYS A 145 7.02 -25.19 -5.70
CA LYS A 145 6.47 -26.12 -4.69
C LYS A 145 7.01 -25.91 -3.26
N LYS A 146 8.29 -25.57 -3.09
CA LYS A 146 8.90 -25.36 -1.76
C LYS A 146 8.22 -24.22 -0.99
N LEU A 147 7.79 -23.18 -1.71
CA LEU A 147 7.15 -22.02 -1.12
C LEU A 147 5.71 -22.32 -0.72
N GLU A 148 5.00 -23.11 -1.52
CA GLU A 148 3.69 -23.64 -1.15
C GLU A 148 3.78 -24.46 0.15
N THR A 149 4.80 -25.32 0.29
CA THR A 149 5.04 -26.06 1.54
C THR A 149 5.32 -25.12 2.72
N TYR A 150 6.15 -24.11 2.53
CA TYR A 150 6.45 -23.11 3.57
C TYR A 150 5.17 -22.37 4.02
N LEU A 151 4.33 -21.92 3.09
CA LEU A 151 3.07 -21.25 3.40
C LEU A 151 2.08 -22.15 4.16
N LYS A 152 2.05 -23.45 3.82
CA LYS A 152 1.22 -24.43 4.55
C LYS A 152 1.69 -24.63 5.98
N GLN A 153 3.00 -24.56 6.22
CA GLN A 153 3.60 -24.70 7.55
C GLN A 153 3.41 -23.44 8.41
N GLN A 154 3.76 -22.27 7.87
CA GLN A 154 3.74 -21.01 8.63
C GLN A 154 2.34 -20.40 8.73
N LYS A 155 1.45 -20.67 7.76
CA LYS A 155 0.06 -20.19 7.72
C LYS A 155 -0.07 -18.67 7.97
N PRO A 156 0.66 -17.82 7.23
CA PRO A 156 0.74 -16.40 7.54
C PRO A 156 -0.63 -15.72 7.57
N ASN A 157 -0.78 -14.72 8.43
CA ASN A 157 -1.98 -13.90 8.53
C ASN A 157 -2.06 -12.94 7.34
N ILE A 158 -2.98 -13.24 6.41
CA ILE A 158 -3.23 -12.41 5.23
C ILE A 158 -3.68 -10.97 5.54
N LYS A 159 -4.14 -10.71 6.78
CA LYS A 159 -4.57 -9.39 7.22
C LYS A 159 -3.42 -8.54 7.75
N ASP A 160 -2.26 -9.16 8.01
CA ASP A 160 -1.05 -8.50 8.49
C ASP A 160 -0.08 -8.29 7.30
N PRO A 161 0.05 -7.06 6.79
CA PRO A 161 0.95 -6.77 5.69
C PRO A 161 2.42 -7.05 6.01
N GLU A 162 2.84 -6.91 7.27
CA GLU A 162 4.23 -7.13 7.66
C GLU A 162 4.57 -8.62 7.61
N GLU A 163 3.68 -9.50 8.06
CA GLU A 163 3.86 -10.95 7.96
C GLU A 163 3.89 -11.42 6.49
N LEU A 164 3.09 -10.79 5.62
CA LEU A 164 3.15 -11.02 4.17
C LEU A 164 4.50 -10.58 3.58
N TYR A 165 5.04 -9.45 4.04
CA TYR A 165 6.36 -8.97 3.61
C TYR A 165 7.45 -9.95 4.05
N GLN A 166 7.45 -10.40 5.30
CA GLN A 166 8.42 -11.38 5.81
C GLN A 166 8.36 -12.71 5.05
N THR A 167 7.16 -13.13 4.64
CA THR A 167 6.96 -14.29 3.77
C THR A 167 7.64 -14.10 2.40
N GLY A 168 7.49 -12.92 1.77
CA GLY A 168 8.15 -12.58 0.51
C GLY A 168 9.67 -12.43 0.63
N ALA A 169 10.16 -11.88 1.75
CA ALA A 169 11.59 -11.80 2.04
C ALA A 169 12.22 -13.19 2.20
N THR A 170 11.51 -14.12 2.83
CA THR A 170 11.94 -15.52 2.97
C THR A 170 12.03 -16.22 1.62
N PHE A 171 11.14 -15.92 0.67
CA PHE A 171 11.24 -16.42 -0.71
C PHE A 171 12.57 -16.08 -1.38
N ARG A 172 13.05 -14.83 -1.26
CA ARG A 172 14.36 -14.42 -1.83
C ARG A 172 15.49 -15.32 -1.31
N LYS A 173 15.49 -15.63 -0.01
CA LYS A 173 16.52 -16.48 0.61
C LYS A 173 16.48 -17.91 0.05
N ILE A 174 15.28 -18.50 -0.07
CA ILE A 174 15.12 -19.86 -0.64
C ILE A 174 15.52 -19.89 -2.12
N GLY A 175 15.20 -18.86 -2.90
CA GLY A 175 15.58 -18.73 -4.30
C GLY A 175 17.08 -18.53 -4.53
N ALA A 176 17.73 -17.70 -3.70
CA ALA A 176 19.16 -17.41 -3.80
C ALA A 176 20.04 -18.65 -3.56
N ILE A 177 19.63 -19.54 -2.64
CA ILE A 177 20.33 -20.81 -2.38
C ILE A 177 20.38 -21.67 -3.66
N ARG A 178 19.38 -21.58 -4.55
CA ARG A 178 19.36 -22.35 -5.80
C ARG A 178 20.42 -21.90 -6.81
N CYS A 179 20.66 -20.59 -6.94
CA CYS A 179 21.68 -20.08 -7.86
C CYS A 179 23.10 -20.44 -7.37
N ALA A 180 23.32 -20.38 -6.05
CA ALA A 180 24.63 -20.70 -5.46
C ALA A 180 25.01 -22.19 -5.60
N VAL A 181 24.04 -23.10 -5.66
CA VAL A 181 24.28 -24.54 -5.83
C VAL A 181 24.54 -24.91 -7.30
N ILE A 182 23.87 -24.25 -8.25
CA ILE A 182 24.06 -24.50 -9.69
C ILE A 182 25.42 -23.97 -10.17
N LEU A 183 25.93 -22.89 -9.57
CA LEU A 183 27.26 -22.34 -9.90
C LEU A 183 28.44 -23.10 -9.27
N ARG A 184 28.17 -24.20 -8.54
CA ARG A 184 29.20 -25.06 -7.91
C ARG A 184 29.22 -26.48 -8.49
N GLN A 185 28.50 -26.73 -9.58
CA GLN A 185 28.55 -27.95 -10.37
C GLN A 185 29.19 -27.65 -11.72
#